data_AF-A0A3B9UU82-F1
#
_entry.id   AF-A0A3B9UU82-F1
#
_cell.length_a   1.000
_cell.length_b   1.000
_cell.length_c   1.000
_cell.angle_alpha   90.00
_cell.angle_beta   90.00
_cell.angle_gamma   90.00
#
_symmetry.space_group_name_H-M   'P 1'
#
loop_
_entity.id
_entity.type
_entity.pdbx_description
1 polymer ?
#
loop_
_entity_poly.entity_id
_entity_poly.type
_entity_poly.pdbx_seq_one_letter_code
_entity_poly.pdbx_strand_id
1 'polypeptide(L)'
;SELDAPLTPSMKGDRAVAFYLRHITKEDRIKEREEVLSTTEEDIKNYAKMMKDIMNKNFYTVLGNDNKIKANSSLFNNLENVFK
;
A
#
# COMPACT_ATOMS: atom_id res chain seq x y z
N SER A 1 -17.10 -1.88 -1.36
CA SER A 1 -15.73 -1.88 -0.83
C SER A 1 -15.00 -3.10 -1.40
N GLU A 2 -13.66 -3.11 -1.49
CA GLU A 2 -12.92 -4.33 -1.87
C GLU A 2 -13.10 -5.48 -0.86
N LEU A 3 -13.32 -5.13 0.42
CA LEU A 3 -13.63 -6.06 1.51
C LEU A 3 -14.90 -6.88 1.25
N ASP A 4 -15.94 -6.27 0.67
CA ASP A 4 -17.26 -6.87 0.47
C ASP A 4 -17.55 -7.20 -1.02
N ALA A 5 -16.52 -7.15 -1.87
CA ALA A 5 -16.67 -7.48 -3.27
C ALA A 5 -17.13 -8.95 -3.45
N PRO A 6 -18.13 -9.22 -4.30
CA PRO A 6 -18.55 -10.59 -4.59
C PRO A 6 -17.42 -11.35 -5.29
N LEU A 7 -17.19 -12.59 -4.84
CA LEU A 7 -16.11 -13.43 -5.36
C LEU A 7 -16.67 -14.68 -6.06
N THR A 8 -16.05 -15.03 -7.18
CA THR A 8 -16.22 -16.35 -7.81
C THR A 8 -15.62 -17.44 -6.91
N PRO A 9 -15.99 -18.72 -7.11
CA PRO A 9 -15.42 -19.83 -6.35
C PRO A 9 -13.88 -19.88 -6.39
N SER A 10 -13.28 -19.66 -7.57
CA SER A 10 -11.82 -19.63 -7.74
C SER A 10 -11.19 -18.54 -6.88
N MET A 11 -11.72 -17.32 -6.95
CA MET A 11 -11.20 -16.17 -6.18
C MET A 11 -11.32 -16.38 -4.67
N LYS A 12 -12.35 -17.11 -4.20
CA LYS A 12 -12.48 -17.50 -2.79
C LYS A 12 -11.36 -18.45 -2.37
N GLY A 13 -11.01 -19.40 -3.25
CA GLY A 13 -9.88 -20.30 -3.06
C GLY A 13 -8.55 -19.55 -2.95
N ASP A 14 -8.25 -18.68 -3.92
CA ASP A 14 -7.02 -17.88 -3.93
C ASP A 14 -6.89 -17.02 -2.67
N ARG A 15 -7.99 -16.37 -2.26
CA ARG A 15 -8.03 -15.57 -1.03
C ARG A 15 -7.81 -16.42 0.22
N ALA A 16 -8.40 -17.62 0.29
CA ALA A 16 -8.22 -18.52 1.44
C ALA A 16 -6.77 -19.00 1.57
N VAL A 17 -6.12 -19.34 0.45
CA VAL A 17 -4.69 -19.70 0.42
C VAL A 17 -3.82 -18.53 0.86
N ALA A 18 -4.09 -17.32 0.35
CA ALA A 18 -3.35 -16.13 0.75
C ALA A 18 -3.46 -15.84 2.25
N PHE A 19 -4.64 -16.01 2.85
CA PHE A 19 -4.82 -15.87 4.30
C PHE A 19 -4.03 -16.94 5.08
N TYR A 20 -4.09 -18.19 4.64
CA TYR A 20 -3.36 -19.28 5.30
C TYR A 20 -1.84 -19.04 5.29
N LEU A 21 -1.26 -18.68 4.14
CA LEU A 21 0.18 -18.44 3.99
C LEU A 21 0.66 -17.23 4.81
N ARG A 22 -0.20 -16.23 5.02
CA ARG A 22 0.10 -15.03 5.82
C ARG A 22 -0.30 -15.18 7.29
N HIS A 23 -0.82 -16.34 7.69
CA HIS A 23 -1.35 -16.61 9.03
C HIS A 23 -2.46 -15.64 9.48
N ILE A 24 -3.29 -15.19 8.54
CA ILE A 24 -4.43 -14.32 8.83
C ILE A 24 -5.61 -15.16 9.27
N THR A 25 -6.06 -14.95 10.50
CA THR A 25 -7.15 -15.70 11.12
C THR A 25 -8.53 -15.15 10.74
N LYS A 26 -9.60 -15.83 11.17
CA LYS A 26 -10.95 -15.28 11.02
C LYS A 26 -11.16 -14.08 11.93
N GLU A 27 -10.60 -14.16 13.13
CA GLU A 27 -10.66 -13.16 14.18
C GLU A 27 -9.99 -11.86 13.71
N ASP A 28 -8.83 -11.94 13.06
CA ASP A 28 -8.14 -10.77 12.49
C ASP A 28 -9.02 -10.03 11.48
N ARG A 29 -9.74 -10.78 10.61
CA ARG A 29 -10.61 -10.20 9.57
C ARG A 29 -11.90 -9.60 10.15
N ILE A 30 -12.39 -10.14 11.27
CA ILE A 30 -13.54 -9.56 11.98
C ILE A 30 -13.09 -8.26 12.63
N LYS A 31 -11.96 -8.28 13.33
CA LYS A 31 -11.36 -7.11 13.97
C LYS A 31 -11.09 -6.00 12.96
N GLU A 32 -10.47 -6.30 11.83
CA GLU A 32 -10.24 -5.33 10.74
C GLU A 32 -11.55 -4.68 10.29
N ARG A 33 -12.62 -5.47 10.12
CA ARG A 33 -13.94 -4.93 9.72
C ARG A 33 -14.52 -4.03 10.79
N GLU A 34 -14.42 -4.38 12.07
CA GLU A 34 -14.88 -3.55 13.18
C GLU A 34 -14.12 -2.22 13.24
N GLU A 35 -12.79 -2.26 13.13
CA GLU A 35 -11.93 -1.06 13.11
C GLU A 35 -12.26 -0.13 11.94
N VAL A 36 -12.49 -0.68 10.75
CA VAL A 36 -12.92 0.09 9.57
C VAL A 36 -14.28 0.75 9.80
N LEU A 37 -15.25 0.03 10.36
CA LEU A 37 -16.59 0.57 10.62
C LEU A 37 -16.62 1.59 11.76
N SER A 38 -15.70 1.50 12.72
CA SER A 38 -15.61 2.40 13.87
C SER A 38 -14.66 3.59 13.66
N THR A 39 -14.04 3.72 12.48
CA THR A 39 -13.04 4.76 12.20
C THR A 39 -13.61 6.17 12.39
N THR A 40 -12.87 7.03 13.07
CA THR A 40 -13.21 8.44 13.33
C THR A 40 -12.28 9.42 12.60
N GLU A 41 -12.63 10.70 12.57
CA GLU A 41 -11.75 11.74 12.01
C GLU A 41 -10.41 11.86 12.77
N GLU A 42 -10.42 11.60 14.08
CA GLU A 42 -9.23 11.69 14.92
C GLU A 42 -8.25 10.57 14.59
N ASP A 43 -8.74 9.36 14.31
CA ASP A 43 -7.92 8.24 13.85
C ASP A 43 -7.17 8.60 12.56
N ILE A 44 -7.85 9.27 11.62
CA ILE A 44 -7.24 9.73 10.36
C ILE A 44 -6.15 10.77 10.64
N LYS A 45 -6.42 11.76 11.49
CA LYS A 45 -5.44 12.82 11.84
C LYS A 45 -4.22 12.26 12.55
N ASN A 46 -4.38 11.22 13.37
CA ASN A 46 -3.30 10.58 14.10
C ASN A 46 -2.24 9.93 13.18
N TYR A 47 -2.60 9.56 11.94
CA TYR A 47 -1.63 9.08 10.94
C TYR A 47 -0.68 10.17 10.43
N ALA A 48 -0.96 11.46 10.67
CA ALA A 48 -0.13 12.56 10.19
C ALA A 48 1.33 12.47 10.66
N LYS A 49 1.55 12.01 11.90
CA LYS A 49 2.91 11.81 12.44
C LYS A 49 3.66 10.72 11.65
N MET A 50 3.02 9.57 11.46
CA MET A 50 3.60 8.47 10.69
C MET A 50 3.93 8.91 9.25
N MET A 51 3.03 9.65 8.60
CA MET A 51 3.26 10.18 7.25
C MET A 51 4.43 11.15 7.21
N LYS A 52 4.55 12.05 8.19
CA LYS A 52 5.69 12.97 8.32
C LYS A 52 7.00 12.20 8.49
N ASP A 53 7.01 11.17 9.35
CA ASP A 53 8.19 10.35 9.60
C ASP A 53 8.62 9.57 8.34
N ILE A 54 7.68 9.09 7.52
CA ILE A 54 7.96 8.44 6.24
C ILE A 54 8.53 9.45 5.23
N MET A 55 7.90 10.62 5.08
CA MET A 55 8.36 11.65 4.14
C MET A 55 9.76 12.16 4.47
N ASN A 56 10.09 12.30 5.76
CA ASN A 56 11.42 12.75 6.21
C ASN A 56 12.55 11.78 5.81
N LYS A 57 12.26 10.50 5.56
CA LYS A 57 13.27 9.55 5.06
C LYS A 57 13.70 9.85 3.62
N ASN A 58 12.91 10.65 2.90
CA ASN A 58 13.19 11.10 1.53
C ASN A 58 13.52 9.95 0.56
N PHE A 59 12.86 8.80 0.73
CA PHE A 59 12.99 7.66 -0.17
C PHE A 59 11.91 7.71 -1.23
N TYR A 60 12.31 7.95 -2.47
CA TYR A 60 11.41 7.94 -3.62
C TYR A 60 12.12 7.38 -4.85
N THR A 61 11.34 6.83 -5.77
CA THR A 61 11.80 6.30 -7.05
C THR A 61 10.75 6.66 -8.09
N VAL A 62 11.17 7.18 -9.23
CA VAL A 62 10.28 7.68 -10.28
C VAL A 62 10.55 6.92 -11.56
N LEU A 63 9.51 6.32 -12.12
CA LEU A 63 9.51 5.78 -13.49
C LEU A 63 8.87 6.81 -14.42
N GLY A 64 9.55 7.20 -15.48
CA GLY A 64 9.07 8.26 -16.34
C GLY A 64 9.92 8.50 -17.57
N ASN A 65 9.64 9.62 -18.26
CA ASN A 65 10.34 10.00 -19.47
C ASN A 65 11.82 10.34 -19.18
N ASP A 66 12.72 9.70 -19.91
CA ASP A 66 14.17 9.84 -19.76
C ASP A 66 14.65 11.30 -19.80
N ASN A 67 14.18 12.10 -20.77
CA ASN A 67 14.58 13.51 -20.88
C ASN A 67 14.15 14.32 -19.65
N LYS A 68 12.95 14.09 -19.11
CA LYS A 68 12.46 14.81 -17.92
C LYS A 68 13.23 14.40 -16.66
N ILE A 69 13.55 13.12 -16.53
CA ILE A 69 14.31 12.59 -15.39
C ILE A 69 15.74 13.11 -15.42
N LYS A 70 16.40 13.07 -16.58
CA LYS A 70 17.75 13.62 -16.77
C LYS A 70 17.82 15.13 -16.50
N ALA A 71 16.81 15.89 -16.91
CA ALA A 71 16.71 17.31 -16.60
C ALA A 71 16.61 17.62 -15.09
N ASN A 72 16.17 16.63 -14.28
CA ASN A 72 16.03 16.75 -12.82
C ASN A 72 16.94 15.76 -12.09
N SER A 73 18.09 15.41 -12.67
CA SER A 73 18.97 14.36 -12.14
C SER A 73 19.47 14.63 -10.72
N SER A 74 19.56 15.90 -10.32
CA SER A 74 19.98 16.31 -8.96
C SER A 74 19.03 15.88 -7.85
N LEU A 75 17.78 15.52 -8.18
CA LEU A 75 16.82 14.99 -7.23
C LEU A 75 17.12 13.52 -6.89
N PHE A 76 17.80 12.79 -7.77
CA PHE A 76 17.93 11.35 -7.67
C PHE A 76 19.36 10.93 -7.33
N ASN A 77 19.48 9.91 -6.49
CA ASN A 77 20.78 9.33 -6.17
C ASN A 77 21.35 8.52 -7.36
N ASN A 78 20.49 7.78 -8.06
CA ASN A 78 20.84 6.92 -9.20
C ASN A 78 19.76 6.99 -10.28
N LEU A 79 20.15 6.82 -11.54
CA LEU A 79 19.26 6.71 -12.69
C LEU A 79 19.50 5.38 -13.41
N GLU A 80 18.44 4.59 -13.58
CA GLU A 80 18.50 3.27 -14.22
C GLU A 80 17.55 3.22 -15.42
N ASN A 81 18.02 2.66 -16.54
CA ASN A 81 17.16 2.42 -17.68
C ASN A 81 16.42 1.10 -17.52
N VAL A 82 15.09 1.18 -17.38
CA VAL A 82 14.21 0.04 -17.11
C VAL A 82 13.95 -0.79 -18.37
N PHE A 83 14.09 -0.20 -19.57
CA PHE A 83 13.88 -0.89 -20.84
C PHE A 83 15.19 -0.94 -21.62
N LYS A 84 15.61 -2.15 -21.99
CA LYS A 84 16.72 -2.38 -22.92
C LYS A 84 16.22 -2.40 -24.35
#